data_AF-A0AA94KNX4-F1
#
_entry.id   AF-A0AA94KNX4-F1
#
_cell.length_a   1.000
_cell.length_b   1.000
_cell.length_c   1.000
_cell.angle_alpha   90.00
_cell.angle_beta   90.00
_cell.angle_gamma   90.00
#
_symmetry.space_group_name_H-M   'P 1'
#
loop_
_entity.id
_entity.type
_entity.pdbx_description
1 polymer ?
#
loop_
_entity_poly.entity_id
_entity_poly.type
_entity_poly.pdbx_seq_one_letter_code
_entity_poly.pdbx_strand_id
1 'polypeptide(L)' 'MEFTNPFDNPQGRFYILQNDQKQYSLWPAQCALPGGWRVVCEPQPQEACNRWLAAHWQSLTPVHYVTARSGQ' A
#
# COMPACT_ATOMS: atom_id res chain seq x y z
N MET A 1 -6.21 -11.19 20.76
CA MET A 1 -5.28 -10.58 19.81
C MET A 1 -6.04 -9.49 19.11
N GLU A 2 -5.93 -8.29 19.66
CA GLU A 2 -6.67 -7.12 19.20
C GLU A 2 -5.96 -6.54 17.97
N PHE A 3 -6.57 -6.74 16.80
CA PHE A 3 -6.30 -5.95 15.60
C PHE A 3 -6.83 -4.52 15.81
N THR A 4 -6.27 -3.81 16.80
CA THR A 4 -6.73 -2.47 17.24
C THR A 4 -6.20 -1.35 16.36
N ASN A 5 -5.22 -1.63 15.50
CA ASN A 5 -4.66 -0.62 14.62
C ASN A 5 -5.45 -0.55 13.30
N PRO A 6 -6.05 0.61 12.93
CA PRO A 6 -6.82 0.77 11.69
C PRO A 6 -6.09 0.35 10.39
N PHE A 7 -4.75 0.30 10.44
CA PHE A 7 -3.89 -0.13 9.34
C PHE A 7 -3.78 -1.66 9.16
N ASP A 8 -4.05 -2.43 10.22
CA ASP A 8 -3.86 -3.88 10.25
C ASP A 8 -5.18 -4.64 10.02
N ASN A 9 -6.26 -3.94 9.63
CA ASN A 9 -7.54 -4.57 9.39
C ASN A 9 -7.58 -5.16 7.97
N PRO A 10 -7.51 -6.49 7.79
CA PRO A 10 -7.48 -7.12 6.46
C PRO A 10 -8.80 -6.94 5.69
N GLN A 11 -9.90 -6.72 6.43
CA GLN A 11 -11.22 -6.41 5.86
C GLN A 11 -11.45 -4.89 5.71
N GLY A 12 -10.46 -4.07 6.06
CA GLY A 12 -10.49 -2.62 5.93
C GLY A 12 -10.33 -2.18 4.48
N ARG A 13 -10.82 -0.97 4.18
CA ARG A 13 -10.57 -0.30 2.90
C ARG A 13 -9.49 0.75 3.08
N PHE A 14 -8.58 0.83 2.12
CA PHE A 14 -7.43 1.73 2.15
C PHE A 14 -7.38 2.56 0.88
N TYR A 15 -7.16 3.86 1.05
CA TYR A 15 -6.77 4.76 -0.02
C TYR A 15 -5.29 4.57 -0.37
N ILE A 16 -4.97 4.79 -1.64
CA ILE A 16 -3.59 5.02 -2.04
C ILE A 16 -3.43 6.52 -2.22
N LEU A 17 -2.57 7.09 -1.39
CA LEU A 17 -2.21 8.49 -1.44
C LEU A 17 -0.86 8.65 -2.13
N GLN A 18 -0.68 9.73 -2.86
CA GLN A 18 0.58 10.12 -3.48
C GLN A 18 0.95 11.52 -3.02
N ASN A 19 2.23 11.71 -2.65
CA ASN A 19 2.77 13.04 -2.39
C ASN A 19 3.43 13.63 -3.65
N ASP A 20 3.85 14.90 -3.57
CA ASP A 20 4.53 15.59 -4.67
C ASP A 20 5.85 14.89 -5.11
N GLN A 21 6.48 14.16 -4.18
CA GLN A 21 7.68 13.34 -4.44
C GLN A 21 7.39 11.98 -5.09
N LYS A 22 6.16 11.74 -5.56
CA LYS A 22 5.68 10.47 -6.16
C LYS A 22 5.79 9.25 -5.24
N GLN A 23 5.82 9.46 -3.93
CA GLN A 23 5.78 8.37 -2.96
C GLN A 23 4.33 7.99 -2.69
N TYR A 24 4.09 6.68 -2.54
CA TYR A 24 2.76 6.14 -2.24
C TYR A 24 2.63 5.81 -0.75
N SER A 25 1.46 6.09 -0.18
CA SER A 25 1.12 5.72 1.19
C SER A 25 -0.25 5.05 1.23
N LEU A 26 -0.36 3.96 1.98
CA LEU A 26 -1.61 3.27 2.26
C LEU A 26 -2.28 3.95 3.46
N TRP A 27 -3.47 4.49 3.25
CA TRP A 27 -4.20 5.23 4.28
C TRP A 27 -5.58 4.64 4.53
N PRO A 28 -5.94 4.25 5.77
CA PRO A 28 -7.21 3.62 6.07
C PRO A 28 -8.37 4.59 5.83
N ALA A 29 -9.43 4.09 5.21
CA ALA A 29 -10.55 4.93 4.81
C ALA A 29 -11.35 5.52 5.98
N GLN A 30 -11.25 4.89 7.15
CA GLN A 30 -11.82 5.43 8.39
C GLN A 30 -11.04 6.61 8.99
N CYS A 31 -9.81 6.89 8.53
CA CYS A 31 -9.04 8.04 8.98
C CYS A 31 -9.22 9.21 8.01
N ALA A 32 -9.30 10.43 8.56
CA ALA A 32 -9.29 11.65 7.76
C ALA A 32 -8.01 11.73 6.91
N LEU A 33 -8.15 12.24 5.68
CA LEU A 33 -7.04 12.37 4.76
C LEU A 33 -6.07 13.48 5.22
N PRO A 34 -4.75 13.23 5.26
CA PRO A 34 -3.78 14.24 5.60
C PRO A 34 -3.69 15.30 4.48
N GLY A 35 -3.58 16.58 4.87
CA GLY A 35 -3.34 17.67 3.93
C GLY A 35 -2.02 17.51 3.19
N GLY A 36 -2.00 17.88 1.90
CA GLY A 36 -0.80 17.78 1.05
C GLY A 36 -0.58 16.41 0.39
N TRP A 37 -1.42 15.41 0.71
CA TRP A 37 -1.45 14.13 0.01
C TRP A 37 -2.61 14.09 -0.99
N ARG A 38 -2.36 13.58 -2.19
CA ARG A 38 -3.37 13.43 -3.24
C ARG A 38 -3.86 11.99 -3.28
N VAL A 39 -5.17 11.79 -3.22
CA VAL A 39 -5.77 10.47 -3.44
C VAL A 39 -5.59 10.10 -4.91
N VAL A 40 -4.80 9.05 -5.17
CA VAL A 40 -4.60 8.50 -6.53
C VAL A 40 -5.42 7.24 -6.76
N CYS A 41 -5.86 6.60 -5.67
CA CYS A 41 -6.77 5.48 -5.74
C CYS A 41 -7.83 5.55 -4.64
N GLU A 42 -9.07 5.27 -5.03
CA GLU A 42 -10.24 5.15 -4.16
C GLU A 42 -10.06 4.03 -3.11
N PRO A 43 -10.91 3.96 -2.07
CA PRO A 43 -10.67 3.06 -0.95
C PRO A 43 -11.01 1.62 -1.34
N GLN A 44 -9.98 0.78 -1.45
CA GLN A 44 -10.09 -0.62 -1.89
C GLN A 44 -9.65 -1.58 -0.78
N PRO A 45 -10.04 -2.88 -0.84
CA PRO A 45 -9.44 -3.89 0.04
C PRO A 45 -7.92 -4.00 -0.20
N GLN A 46 -7.21 -4.45 0.83
CA GLN A 46 -5.74 -4.54 0.83
C GLN A 46 -5.18 -5.28 -0.40
N GLU A 47 -5.79 -6.39 -0.81
CA GLU A 47 -5.40 -7.12 -2.03
C GLU A 47 -5.49 -6.27 -3.30
N ALA A 48 -6.56 -5.50 -3.48
CA ALA A 48 -6.73 -4.63 -4.64
C ALA A 48 -5.71 -3.49 -4.63
N CYS A 49 -5.43 -2.90 -3.46
CA CYS A 49 -4.38 -1.90 -3.33
C CYS A 49 -3.00 -2.47 -3.66
N ASN A 50 -2.67 -3.67 -3.17
CA ASN A 50 -1.42 -4.34 -3.50
C ASN A 50 -1.29 -4.63 -5.00
N ARG A 51 -2.38 -5.05 -5.67
CA ARG A 51 -2.40 -5.22 -7.13
C ARG A 51 -2.20 -3.91 -7.87
N TRP A 52 -2.85 -2.83 -7.42
CA TRP A 52 -2.67 -1.50 -7.99
C TRP A 52 -1.23 -1.02 -7.81
N LEU A 53 -0.66 -1.15 -6.61
CA LEU A 53 0.74 -0.85 -6.30
C LEU A 53 1.68 -1.68 -7.16
N ALA A 54 1.45 -2.99 -7.33
CA ALA A 54 2.29 -3.85 -8.17
C ALA A 54 2.26 -3.42 -9.66
N ALA A 55 1.11 -2.98 -10.17
CA ALA A 55 0.99 -2.48 -11.53
C ALA A 55 1.58 -1.08 -11.72
N HIS A 56 1.49 -0.20 -10.71
CA HIS A 56 1.92 1.20 -10.81
C HIS A 56 3.39 1.41 -10.37
N TRP A 57 3.87 0.59 -9.44
CA TRP A 57 5.24 0.57 -8.93
C TRP A 57 6.13 -0.43 -9.70
N GLN A 58 5.84 -0.65 -10.97
CA GLN A 58 6.56 -1.60 -11.82
C GLN A 58 7.97 -1.11 -12.22
N SER A 59 8.33 0.15 -11.88
CA SER A 59 9.69 0.68 -12.05
C SER A 59 10.59 0.51 -10.80
N LEU A 60 10.20 -0.31 -9.83
CA LEU A 60 11.20 -0.99 -9.00
C LEU A 60 11.48 -2.33 -9.67
N THR A 61 12.30 -2.33 -10.72
CA THR A 61 13.13 -3.50 -10.96
C THR A 61 13.94 -3.71 -9.69
N PRO A 62 13.72 -4.81 -8.93
CA PRO A 62 14.61 -5.12 -7.84
C PRO A 62 15.97 -5.38 -8.46
N VAL A 63 16.92 -4.45 -8.30
CA VAL A 63 18.30 -4.69 -8.77
C VAL A 63 18.89 -5.94 -8.10
N HIS A 64 18.33 -6.38 -6.97
CA HIS A 64 18.66 -7.65 -6.34
C HIS A 64 17.40 -8.31 -5.76
N TYR A 65 16.86 -9.29 -6.46
CA TYR A 65 16.18 -10.42 -5.81
C TYR A 65 17.28 -11.29 -5.20
N VAL A 66 17.52 -11.17 -3.88
CA VAL A 66 18.22 -12.25 -3.17
C VAL A 66 17.23 -13.40 -3.10
N THR A 67 17.40 -14.38 -3.99
CA THR A 67 16.86 -15.72 -3.81
C THR A 67 17.23 -16.16 -2.39
N ALA A 68 16.25 -16.18 -1.48
CA ALA A 68 16.37 -16.94 -0.26
C ALA A 68 16.46 -18.41 -0.67
N ARG A 69 17.69 -18.95 -0.59
CA ARG A 69 18.03 -20.33 -0.90
C ARG A 69 17.32 -21.24 0.11
N SER A 70 16.19 -21.82 -0.28
CA SER A 70 15.65 -23.01 0.39
C SER A 70 16.41 -24.22 -0.16
N GLY A 71 17.30 -24.76 0.67
CA GLY A 71 18.10 -25.93 0.34
C GLY A 71 17.29 -27.21 0.37
N GLN A 72 17.75 -28.16 -0.44
CA GLN A 72 17.67 -29.60 -0.23
C GLN A 72 18.85 -30.25 -0.95
#